data_AF-A0A6H1Q918-F1
#
_entry.id   AF-A0A6H1Q918-F1
#
_cell.length_a   1.000
_cell.length_b   1.000
_cell.length_c   1.000
_cell.angle_alpha   90.00
_cell.angle_beta   90.00
_cell.angle_gamma   90.00
#
_symmetry.space_group_name_H-M   'P 1'
#
loop_
_entity.id
_entity.type
_entity.pdbx_description
1 polymer ?
#
loop_
_entity_poly.entity_id
_entity_poly.type
_entity_poly.pdbx_seq_one_letter_code
_entity_poly.pdbx_strand_id
1 'polypeptide(L)'
;MSDEKIPDRIKAKLTIELDFAKEDQPLIGEVLQGILDNLGLSSEGSGSRTAQSHYSYKLESNLPKVPMTMERLFDLMDQVREPGEPTAAEQIADSMHPNYDEAVDWWESLAEGQKQWFIKKHPDVKLVTKAWEVHKEMDFADRVFFQTLK
;
A
#
# COMPACT_ATOMS: atom_id res chain seq x y z
N MET A 1 -6.37 -11.48 25.08
CA MET A 1 -5.66 -10.34 25.69
C MET A 1 -6.53 -9.12 25.46
N SER A 2 -6.95 -8.48 26.55
CA SER A 2 -7.65 -7.19 26.69
C SER A 2 -8.77 -6.85 25.68
N ASP A 3 -10.01 -7.25 25.99
CA ASP A 3 -11.23 -6.60 25.49
C ASP A 3 -11.33 -5.18 26.11
N GLU A 4 -10.46 -4.26 25.69
CA GLU A 4 -10.70 -2.84 25.94
C GLU A 4 -11.94 -2.45 25.13
N LYS A 5 -13.10 -2.46 25.81
CA LYS A 5 -14.40 -2.08 25.24
C LYS A 5 -14.24 -0.79 24.44
N ILE A 6 -14.46 -0.90 23.13
CA ILE A 6 -14.58 0.26 22.25
C ILE A 6 -15.65 1.18 22.87
N PRO A 7 -15.33 2.45 23.16
CA PRO A 7 -16.28 3.35 23.81
C PRO A 7 -17.48 3.62 22.90
N ASP A 8 -18.68 3.73 23.49
CA ASP A 8 -19.95 4.02 22.77
C ASP A 8 -19.92 5.33 21.97
N ARG A 9 -19.00 6.24 22.32
CA ARG A 9 -18.76 7.50 21.62
C ARG A 9 -17.27 7.75 21.46
N ILE A 10 -16.86 8.01 20.23
CA ILE A 10 -15.50 8.40 19.89
C ILE A 10 -15.37 9.92 20.04
N LYS A 11 -14.38 10.37 20.82
CA LYS A 11 -13.96 11.76 20.96
C LYS A 11 -12.50 11.84 20.56
N ALA A 12 -12.18 12.75 19.64
CA ALA A 12 -10.82 13.03 19.22
C ALA A 12 -10.58 14.54 19.10
N LYS A 13 -9.35 14.97 19.37
CA LYS A 13 -8.86 16.34 19.21
C LYS A 13 -7.56 16.27 18.43
N LEU A 14 -7.54 16.86 17.24
CA LEU A 14 -6.34 17.08 16.47
C LEU A 14 -5.85 18.51 16.73
N THR A 15 -4.61 18.64 17.18
CA THR A 15 -3.92 19.92 17.30
C THR A 15 -2.83 19.96 16.24
N ILE A 16 -2.80 21.01 15.42
CA ILE A 16 -1.77 21.26 14.41
C ILE A 16 -1.17 22.63 14.68
N GLU A 17 0.14 22.70 14.78
CA GLU A 17 0.90 23.94 14.90
C GLU A 17 1.71 24.12 13.63
N LEU A 18 1.55 25.28 12.98
CA LEU A 18 2.27 25.66 11.78
C LEU A 18 3.02 26.97 12.05
N ASP A 19 4.34 26.93 11.91
CA ASP A 19 5.19 28.12 11.95
C ASP A 19 5.86 28.25 10.57
N PHE A 20 5.28 29.08 9.70
CA PHE A 20 5.65 29.17 8.29
C PHE A 20 6.12 30.57 7.94
N ALA A 21 7.20 30.65 7.16
CA ALA A 21 7.60 31.88 6.50
C ALA A 21 6.49 32.34 5.54
N LYS A 22 6.33 33.66 5.39
CA LYS A 22 5.27 34.25 4.54
C LYS A 22 5.31 33.76 3.10
N GLU A 23 6.52 33.57 2.57
CA GLU A 23 6.76 33.06 1.21
C GLU A 23 6.33 31.60 1.01
N ASP A 24 6.31 30.82 2.08
CA ASP A 24 5.92 29.41 2.08
C ASP A 24 4.44 29.19 2.37
N GLN A 25 3.65 30.26 2.54
CA GLN A 25 2.19 30.18 2.77
C GLN A 25 1.46 29.25 1.78
N PRO A 26 1.79 29.21 0.47
CA PRO A 26 1.14 28.30 -0.47
C PRO A 26 1.36 26.81 -0.16
N LEU A 27 2.44 26.47 0.56
CA LEU A 27 2.80 25.09 0.90
C LEU A 27 2.01 24.52 2.08
N ILE A 28 1.31 25.38 2.84
CA ILE A 28 0.52 24.97 4.01
C ILE A 28 -0.50 23.89 3.65
N GLY A 29 -1.15 24.00 2.49
CA GLY A 29 -2.15 23.02 2.04
C GLY A 29 -1.58 21.61 1.89
N GLU A 30 -0.40 21.48 1.29
CA GLU A 30 0.29 20.20 1.12
C GLU A 30 0.70 19.61 2.48
N VAL A 31 1.19 20.46 3.39
CA VAL A 31 1.59 20.04 4.75
C VAL A 31 0.40 19.54 5.55
N LEU A 32 -0.74 20.23 5.48
CA LEU A 32 -1.97 19.78 6.13
C LEU A 32 -2.45 18.44 5.57
N GLN A 33 -2.41 18.25 4.24
CA GLN A 33 -2.77 16.97 3.63
C GLN A 33 -1.84 15.85 4.11
N GLY A 34 -0.52 16.07 4.09
CA GLY A 34 0.44 15.08 4.57
C GLY A 34 0.29 14.75 6.07
N ILE A 35 -0.12 15.71 6.90
CA ILE A 35 -0.47 15.43 8.31
C ILE A 35 -1.67 14.49 8.37
N LEU A 36 -2.75 14.79 7.64
CA LEU A 36 -3.97 13.99 7.64
C LEU A 36 -3.71 12.55 7.16
N ASP A 37 -2.92 12.38 6.10
CA ASP A 37 -2.54 11.07 5.56
C ASP A 37 -1.75 10.25 6.60
N ASN A 38 -0.90 10.92 7.40
CA ASN A 38 -0.11 10.28 8.44
C ASN A 38 -0.91 9.90 9.69
N LEU A 39 -2.09 10.47 9.95
CA LEU A 39 -2.87 10.18 11.16
C LEU A 39 -3.32 8.72 11.25
N GLY A 40 -3.40 8.01 10.12
CA GLY A 40 -3.65 6.57 10.10
C GLY A 40 -2.50 5.75 10.71
N LEU A 41 -1.28 6.26 10.62
CA LEU A 41 -0.05 5.62 11.09
C LEU A 41 0.37 6.18 12.45
N SER A 42 0.61 7.48 12.54
CA SER A 42 1.08 8.12 13.77
C SER A 42 0.10 9.15 14.30
N SER A 43 -0.19 9.07 15.60
CA SER A 43 -1.00 10.08 16.29
C SER A 43 -0.24 11.37 16.58
N GLU A 44 1.07 11.44 16.36
CA GLU A 44 1.87 12.64 16.59
C GLU A 44 3.05 12.71 15.64
N GLY A 45 3.51 13.92 15.34
CA GLY A 45 4.66 14.10 14.47
C GLY A 45 5.06 15.56 14.32
N SER A 46 6.25 15.77 13.77
CA SER A 46 6.77 17.09 13.47
C SER A 46 7.67 17.03 12.25
N GLY A 47 7.75 18.11 11.49
CA GLY A 47 8.58 18.19 10.30
C GLY A 47 8.89 19.61 9.89
N SER A 48 9.67 19.74 8.82
CA SER A 48 10.03 21.02 8.23
C SER A 48 9.82 20.95 6.73
N ARG A 49 9.15 21.95 6.15
CA ARG A 49 8.99 22.05 4.69
C ARG A 49 10.16 22.81 4.05
N THR A 50 10.66 23.81 4.74
CA THR A 50 11.87 24.57 4.40
C THR A 50 12.70 24.79 5.65
N ALA A 51 13.84 25.47 5.55
CA ALA A 51 14.66 25.82 6.70
C ALA A 51 13.96 26.79 7.68
N GLN A 52 12.89 27.47 7.26
CA GLN A 52 12.15 28.45 8.07
C GLN A 52 10.68 28.11 8.28
N SER A 53 10.23 26.96 7.77
CA SER A 53 8.82 26.56 7.84
C SER A 53 8.70 25.18 8.45
N HIS A 54 8.13 25.13 9.65
CA HIS A 54 8.04 23.96 10.51
C HIS A 54 6.58 23.66 10.87
N TYR A 55 6.30 22.40 11.15
CA TYR A 55 4.99 21.97 11.62
C TYR A 55 5.10 20.90 12.71
N SER A 56 4.09 20.85 13.58
CA SER A 56 3.87 19.72 14.47
C SER A 56 2.38 19.40 14.56
N TYR A 57 2.06 18.15 14.87
CA TYR A 57 0.69 17.72 15.09
C TYR A 57 0.59 16.67 16.18
N LYS A 58 -0.58 16.63 16.83
CA LYS A 58 -0.93 15.66 17.86
C LYS A 58 -2.43 15.36 17.83
N LEU A 59 -2.78 14.09 17.74
CA LEU A 59 -4.13 13.55 17.79
C LEU A 59 -4.34 12.86 19.15
N GLU A 60 -5.21 13.46 19.96
CA GLU A 60 -5.63 12.91 21.24
C GLU A 60 -7.03 12.33 21.08
N SER A 61 -7.21 11.03 21.35
CA SER A 61 -8.53 10.40 21.30
C SER A 61 -8.81 9.55 22.53
N ASN A 62 -10.09 9.30 22.80
CA ASN A 62 -10.52 8.34 23.82
C ASN A 62 -10.56 6.89 23.32
N LEU A 63 -10.04 6.63 22.10
CA LEU A 63 -9.88 5.28 21.61
C LEU A 63 -8.74 4.59 22.39
N PRO A 64 -8.86 3.27 22.61
CA PRO A 64 -7.77 2.49 23.15
C PRO A 64 -6.50 2.71 22.32
N LYS A 65 -5.37 2.98 22.98
CA LYS A 65 -4.08 3.09 22.29
C LYS A 65 -3.66 1.69 21.87
N VAL A 66 -3.85 1.37 20.59
CA VAL A 66 -3.36 0.13 20.03
C VAL A 66 -1.94 0.37 19.51
N PRO A 67 -0.95 -0.46 19.89
CA PRO A 67 0.40 -0.34 19.34
C PRO A 67 0.38 -0.54 17.82
N MET A 68 1.28 0.16 17.12
CA MET A 68 1.53 -0.11 15.70
C MET A 68 2.28 -1.45 15.58
N THR A 69 1.58 -2.48 15.11
CA THR A 69 2.14 -3.79 14.76
C THR A 69 2.34 -3.90 13.25
N MET A 70 3.16 -4.86 12.79
CA MET A 70 3.33 -5.12 11.36
C MET A 70 2.02 -5.50 10.67
N GLU A 71 1.16 -6.31 11.33
CA GLU A 71 -0.16 -6.66 10.81
C GLU A 71 -1.03 -5.41 10.60
N ARG A 72 -1.08 -4.53 11.59
CA ARG A 72 -1.84 -3.27 11.49
C ARG A 72 -1.29 -2.35 10.42
N LEU A 73 0.03 -2.34 10.20
CA LEU A 73 0.65 -1.59 9.12
C LEU A 73 0.22 -2.13 7.75
N PHE A 74 0.21 -3.45 7.57
CA PHE A 74 -0.28 -4.08 6.34
C PHE A 74 -1.75 -3.82 6.12
N ASP A 75 -2.58 -3.92 7.16
CA ASP A 75 -4.00 -3.57 7.08
C ASP A 75 -4.23 -2.13 6.61
N LEU A 76 -3.39 -1.19 7.06
CA LEU A 76 -3.43 0.22 6.62
C LEU A 76 -3.02 0.36 5.15
N MET A 77 -1.99 -0.35 4.70
CA MET A 77 -1.56 -0.36 3.30
C MET A 77 -2.64 -0.96 2.39
N ASP A 78 -3.36 -1.96 2.86
CA ASP A 78 -4.39 -2.67 2.10
C ASP A 78 -5.75 -1.92 2.06
N GLN A 79 -5.92 -0.78 2.76
CA GLN A 79 -7.20 -0.06 2.80
C GLN A 79 -7.66 0.47 1.44
N VAL A 80 -6.71 0.82 0.57
CA VAL A 80 -6.97 1.37 -0.77
C VAL A 80 -6.96 0.31 -1.87
N ARG A 81 -6.77 -0.96 -1.51
CA ARG A 81 -6.62 -2.07 -2.44
C ARG A 81 -7.90 -2.35 -3.21
N GLU A 82 -7.80 -2.54 -4.51
CA GLU A 82 -8.94 -2.97 -5.32
C GLU A 82 -9.27 -4.46 -5.12
N PRO A 83 -10.56 -4.87 -5.25
CA PRO A 83 -10.94 -6.26 -5.21
C PRO A 83 -10.23 -7.07 -6.31
N GLY A 84 -9.26 -7.89 -5.93
CA GLY A 84 -8.49 -8.68 -6.89
C GLY A 84 -6.99 -8.49 -6.77
N GLU A 85 -6.52 -7.42 -6.14
CA GLU A 85 -5.08 -7.22 -5.93
C GLU A 85 -4.55 -8.07 -4.76
N PRO A 86 -3.26 -8.45 -4.77
CA PRO A 86 -2.63 -9.11 -3.63
C PRO A 86 -2.48 -8.13 -2.45
N THR A 87 -2.57 -8.64 -1.22
CA THR A 87 -2.27 -7.88 0.01
C THR A 87 -0.80 -7.50 0.08
N ALA A 88 -0.46 -6.46 0.85
CA ALA A 88 0.92 -6.10 1.15
C ALA A 88 1.71 -7.28 1.73
N ALA A 89 1.09 -8.08 2.61
CA ALA A 89 1.69 -9.28 3.18
C ALA A 89 2.01 -10.35 2.10
N GLU A 90 1.07 -10.59 1.17
CA GLU A 90 1.27 -11.51 0.05
C GLU A 90 2.36 -11.02 -0.90
N GLN A 91 2.40 -9.71 -1.21
CA GLN A 91 3.44 -9.12 -2.06
C GLN A 91 4.83 -9.24 -1.43
N ILE A 92 4.96 -8.99 -0.13
CA ILE A 92 6.22 -9.16 0.58
C ILE A 92 6.66 -10.63 0.56
N ALA A 93 5.74 -11.55 0.84
CA ALA A 93 6.04 -12.98 0.74
C ALA A 93 6.47 -13.38 -0.68
N ASP A 94 5.81 -12.83 -1.70
CA ASP A 94 6.13 -13.07 -3.12
C ASP A 94 7.55 -12.59 -3.46
N SER A 95 7.93 -11.40 -2.99
CA SER A 95 9.29 -10.84 -3.17
C SER A 95 10.40 -11.65 -2.50
N MET A 96 10.07 -12.49 -1.52
CA MET A 96 11.03 -13.39 -0.88
C MET A 96 11.17 -14.73 -1.62
N HIS A 97 10.39 -14.95 -2.68
CA HIS A 97 10.45 -16.18 -3.45
C HIS A 97 11.79 -16.31 -4.18
N PRO A 98 12.43 -17.50 -4.21
CA PRO A 98 13.76 -17.67 -4.80
C PRO A 98 13.88 -17.23 -6.26
N ASN A 99 12.77 -17.30 -6.98
CA ASN A 99 12.70 -17.01 -8.41
C ASN A 99 11.93 -15.72 -8.71
N TYR A 100 11.81 -14.82 -7.72
CA TYR A 100 11.02 -13.59 -7.86
C TYR A 100 11.52 -12.73 -9.02
N ASP A 101 12.82 -12.46 -9.07
CA ASP A 101 13.43 -11.61 -10.10
C ASP A 101 13.16 -12.15 -11.52
N GLU A 102 13.28 -13.46 -11.70
CA GLU A 102 13.04 -14.11 -13.00
C GLU A 102 11.57 -14.09 -13.40
N ALA A 103 10.66 -14.20 -12.43
CA ALA A 103 9.23 -14.08 -12.65
C ALA A 103 8.85 -12.64 -13.04
N VAL A 104 9.46 -11.64 -12.40
CA VAL A 104 9.29 -10.22 -12.74
C VAL A 104 9.81 -9.94 -14.15
N ASP A 105 11.05 -10.32 -14.45
CA ASP A 105 11.65 -10.14 -15.78
C ASP A 105 10.80 -10.78 -16.87
N TRP A 106 10.29 -12.00 -16.63
CA TRP A 106 9.37 -12.66 -17.54
C TRP A 106 8.09 -11.84 -17.73
N TRP A 107 7.42 -11.45 -16.65
CA TRP A 107 6.17 -10.71 -16.69
C TRP A 107 6.34 -9.37 -17.42
N GLU A 108 7.42 -8.66 -17.17
CA GLU A 108 7.74 -7.39 -17.83
C GLU A 108 8.03 -7.57 -19.32
N SER A 109 8.63 -8.69 -19.72
CA SER A 109 8.90 -9.02 -21.13
C SER A 109 7.65 -9.32 -21.96
N LEU A 110 6.50 -9.56 -21.32
CA LEU A 110 5.25 -9.89 -22.01
C LEU A 110 4.63 -8.67 -22.70
N ALA A 111 4.10 -8.89 -23.91
CA ALA A 111 3.27 -7.90 -24.59
C ALA A 111 1.94 -7.68 -23.84
N GLU A 112 1.31 -6.53 -24.03
CA GLU A 112 0.05 -6.19 -23.37
C GLU A 112 -1.07 -7.21 -23.67
N GLY A 113 -1.15 -7.69 -24.91
CA GLY A 113 -2.11 -8.73 -25.29
C GLY A 113 -1.91 -10.05 -24.55
N GLN A 114 -0.65 -10.40 -24.24
CA GLN A 114 -0.31 -11.58 -23.45
C GLN A 114 -0.73 -11.40 -21.99
N LYS A 115 -0.44 -10.23 -21.39
CA LYS A 115 -0.83 -9.90 -20.01
C LYS A 115 -2.36 -9.95 -19.85
N GLN A 116 -3.09 -9.30 -20.76
CA GLN A 116 -4.55 -9.27 -20.72
C GLN A 116 -5.18 -10.65 -20.87
N TRP A 117 -4.66 -11.46 -21.80
CA TRP A 117 -5.13 -12.84 -21.95
C TRP A 117 -4.87 -13.65 -20.68
N PHE A 118 -3.68 -13.53 -20.10
CA PHE A 118 -3.30 -14.27 -18.91
C PHE A 118 -4.20 -13.91 -17.73
N ILE A 119 -4.38 -12.62 -17.45
CA ILE A 119 -5.25 -12.11 -16.38
C ILE A 119 -6.69 -12.59 -16.57
N LYS A 120 -7.19 -12.59 -17.81
CA LYS A 120 -8.55 -13.07 -18.10
C LYS A 120 -8.71 -14.57 -17.89
N LYS A 121 -7.69 -15.35 -18.21
CA LYS A 121 -7.72 -16.82 -18.13
C LYS A 121 -7.47 -17.32 -16.71
N HIS A 122 -6.64 -16.62 -15.94
CA HIS A 122 -6.24 -16.97 -14.58
C HIS A 122 -6.58 -15.82 -13.60
N PRO A 123 -7.87 -15.48 -13.41
CA PRO A 123 -8.28 -14.33 -12.60
C PRO A 123 -7.95 -14.47 -11.10
N ASP A 124 -7.68 -15.70 -10.64
CA ASP A 124 -7.26 -16.03 -9.28
C ASP A 124 -5.76 -15.91 -9.07
N VAL A 125 -4.97 -15.79 -10.15
CA VAL A 125 -3.51 -15.66 -10.09
C VAL A 125 -3.12 -14.20 -10.01
N LYS A 126 -2.77 -13.77 -8.79
CA LYS A 126 -2.49 -12.37 -8.44
C LYS A 126 -1.02 -12.05 -8.20
N LEU A 127 -0.20 -13.07 -8.00
CA LEU A 127 1.22 -12.96 -7.66
C LEU A 127 2.07 -13.30 -8.89
N VAL A 128 3.18 -12.58 -9.07
CA VAL A 128 4.00 -12.71 -10.29
C VAL A 128 4.69 -14.07 -10.34
N THR A 129 5.12 -14.59 -9.19
CA THR A 129 5.75 -15.91 -9.12
C THR A 129 4.76 -17.03 -9.46
N LYS A 130 3.52 -16.94 -8.96
CA LYS A 130 2.43 -17.87 -9.32
C LYS A 130 2.09 -17.78 -10.80
N ALA A 131 2.07 -16.57 -11.38
CA ALA A 131 1.85 -16.39 -12.81
C ALA A 131 2.94 -17.08 -13.64
N TRP A 132 4.18 -16.99 -13.19
CA TRP A 132 5.32 -17.65 -13.83
C TRP A 132 5.28 -19.18 -13.69
N GLU A 133 4.88 -19.70 -12.53
CA GLU A 133 4.65 -21.14 -12.34
C GLU A 133 3.57 -21.68 -13.27
N VAL A 134 2.41 -21.02 -13.32
CA VAL A 134 1.32 -21.35 -14.24
C VAL A 134 1.81 -21.30 -15.69
N HIS A 135 2.64 -20.32 -16.05
CA HIS A 135 3.24 -20.26 -17.38
C HIS A 135 4.12 -21.46 -17.72
N LYS A 136 4.94 -21.93 -16.77
CA LYS A 136 5.77 -23.12 -16.96
C LYS A 136 4.94 -24.38 -17.15
N GLU A 137 3.80 -24.46 -16.46
CA GLU A 137 2.90 -25.61 -16.48
C GLU A 137 1.80 -25.51 -17.55
N MET A 138 1.73 -24.42 -18.33
CA MET A 138 0.77 -24.28 -19.43
C MET A 138 0.80 -25.48 -20.37
N ASP A 139 -0.38 -25.94 -20.74
CA ASP A 139 -0.52 -26.96 -21.78
C ASP A 139 -0.03 -26.45 -23.15
N PHE A 140 0.16 -27.38 -24.08
CA PHE A 140 0.69 -27.06 -25.39
C PHE A 140 -0.19 -26.08 -26.18
N ALA A 141 -1.51 -26.24 -26.13
CA ALA A 141 -2.44 -25.41 -26.90
C ALA A 141 -2.41 -23.96 -26.40
N ASP A 142 -2.43 -23.80 -25.09
CA ASP A 142 -2.37 -22.52 -24.42
C ASP A 142 -1.04 -21.82 -24.63
N ARG A 143 0.07 -22.56 -24.54
CA ARG A 143 1.41 -22.01 -24.80
C ARG A 143 1.54 -21.49 -26.22
N VAL A 144 1.03 -22.25 -27.21
CA VAL A 144 1.06 -21.83 -28.62
C VAL A 144 0.20 -20.58 -28.81
N PHE A 145 -1.03 -20.57 -28.29
CA PHE A 145 -1.89 -19.39 -28.39
C PHE A 145 -1.25 -18.16 -27.72
N PHE A 146 -0.72 -18.32 -26.51
CA PHE A 146 -0.05 -17.27 -25.76
C PHE A 146 1.14 -16.65 -26.52
N GLN A 147 1.89 -17.46 -27.28
CA GLN A 147 3.00 -16.96 -28.11
C GLN A 147 2.53 -16.17 -29.33
N THR A 148 1.32 -16.43 -29.86
CA THR A 148 0.77 -15.67 -31.00
C THR A 148 0.33 -14.25 -30.65
N LEU A 149 0.22 -13.93 -29.35
CA LEU A 149 -0.20 -12.63 -28.83
C LEU A 149 0.98 -11.64 -28.61
N LYS A 150 2.20 -12.02 -29.01
CA LYS A 150 3.38 -11.13 -28.96
C LYS A 150 3.31 -10.00 -29.97
#